data_AF-A0A1G1XL68-F1
#
_entry.id   AF-A0A1G1XL68-F1
#
_cell.length_a   1.000
_cell.length_b   1.000
_cell.length_c   1.000
_cell.angle_alpha   90.00
_cell.angle_beta   90.00
_cell.angle_gamma   90.00
#
_symmetry.space_group_name_H-M   'P 1'
#
loop_
_entity.id
_entity.type
_entity.pdbx_description
1 polymer ?
#
loop_
_entity_poly.entity_id
_entity_poly.type
_entity_poly.pdbx_seq_one_letter_code
_entity_poly.pdbx_strand_id
1 'polypeptide(L)'
;MLKKIIFSGLIALFVLSLLPLSALAMTSTTLKPGTLIKCQTNSVYYLGADGKRYVFPNEKTYKTWFADFLLVIPISTELLGDIPIGGNATYKPGARLVKITTDPKVYWVDKQGTLRHISTESIAKQLWGNYWPYLIDDVPDAFFVNYKMGSPITTPVLPAIESDYTINEDKTLSTQPDPTYSELSKINLTGFVEGNVAKLTWTTENLTAESGFKIVMANKPDPIYPGNDFHYKSNPSDRNDTWYDLSAGTYYFRACQYLDSKCGIYSNNLTLTVDSGSQPSTSNKSIYLKASVAANGTVTLNWTANFLSSLGFKTVKSTQLNPVYPGNDYHYLSEPSNTSDTWTGLSGGTYHFRVCEYLSGSCGTYSNDVSVVVPGTTTDNSGGTITLSGNVNSGIVYLNWVVKNMVSSKGFKIVKSTEPNPVYPGNDYHYLTDPDIRTDSWTDLAPVTYHFRVCEYLGSACGIYSNDLSLTVQ
;
A
#
# COMPACT_ATOMS: atom_id res chain seq x y z
N MET A 1 76.64 -23.54 -8.48
CA MET A 1 76.52 -23.25 -7.03
C MET A 1 76.38 -21.74 -6.88
N LEU A 2 75.14 -21.23 -6.88
CA LEU A 2 74.37 -20.84 -5.70
C LEU A 2 74.90 -19.59 -4.97
N LYS A 3 74.35 -18.41 -5.30
CA LYS A 3 73.93 -17.39 -4.30
C LYS A 3 73.03 -16.32 -4.92
N LYS A 4 71.82 -16.23 -4.37
CA LYS A 4 70.75 -15.24 -4.59
C LYS A 4 71.07 -13.91 -3.87
N ILE A 5 70.64 -12.78 -4.45
CA ILE A 5 70.14 -11.56 -3.74
C ILE A 5 69.15 -10.88 -4.72
N ILE A 6 67.85 -11.23 -4.73
CA ILE A 6 66.70 -10.57 -4.06
C ILE A 6 66.69 -9.04 -4.20
N PHE A 7 65.86 -8.53 -5.13
CA PHE A 7 65.41 -7.14 -5.19
C PHE A 7 64.03 -7.03 -4.51
N SER A 8 63.91 -6.02 -3.65
CA SER A 8 62.73 -5.64 -2.88
C SER A 8 61.61 -5.08 -3.78
N GLY A 9 60.40 -5.60 -3.64
CA GLY A 9 59.18 -5.08 -4.25
C GLY A 9 58.08 -5.00 -3.19
N LEU A 10 57.78 -3.77 -2.76
CA LEU A 10 56.71 -3.43 -1.83
C LEU A 10 55.35 -3.75 -2.47
N ILE A 11 54.60 -4.72 -1.93
CA ILE A 11 53.20 -4.97 -2.30
C ILE A 11 52.32 -4.36 -1.20
N ALA A 12 51.69 -3.23 -1.51
CA ALA A 12 50.63 -2.65 -0.69
C ALA A 12 49.33 -3.46 -0.93
N LEU A 13 48.95 -4.27 0.05
CA LEU A 13 47.70 -5.02 0.05
C LEU A 13 46.57 -4.09 0.51
N PHE A 14 45.75 -3.62 -0.42
CA PHE A 14 44.54 -2.84 -0.13
C PHE A 14 43.43 -3.81 0.29
N VAL A 15 43.31 -4.07 1.59
CA VAL A 15 42.21 -4.86 2.15
C VAL A 15 40.97 -3.97 2.18
N LEU A 16 40.12 -4.11 1.17
CA LEU A 16 38.80 -3.49 1.13
C LEU A 16 37.90 -4.20 2.15
N SER A 17 37.85 -3.68 3.37
CA SER A 17 36.95 -4.15 4.41
C SER A 17 35.50 -3.86 3.99
N LEU A 18 34.78 -4.90 3.56
CA LEU A 18 33.32 -4.87 3.55
C LEU A 18 32.85 -4.77 5.00
N LEU A 19 32.58 -3.55 5.46
CA LEU A 19 31.74 -3.36 6.63
C LEU A 19 30.34 -3.86 6.26
N PRO A 20 29.71 -4.72 7.09
CA PRO A 20 28.31 -5.03 6.90
C PRO A 20 27.55 -3.71 7.00
N LEU A 21 26.76 -3.41 5.97
CA LEU A 21 25.82 -2.32 6.00
C LEU A 21 24.85 -2.65 7.14
N SER A 22 25.12 -2.11 8.32
CA SER A 22 24.23 -2.20 9.46
C SER A 22 22.91 -1.63 8.98
N ALA A 23 21.90 -2.50 8.89
CA ALA A 23 20.52 -2.07 8.73
C ALA A 23 20.28 -1.02 9.81
N LEU A 24 20.14 0.24 9.39
CA LEU A 24 19.54 1.26 10.22
C LEU A 24 18.15 0.73 10.52
N ALA A 25 17.96 0.18 11.71
CA ALA A 25 16.64 0.02 12.26
C ALA A 25 16.06 1.43 12.31
N MET A 26 15.16 1.74 11.37
CA MET A 26 14.29 2.89 11.49
C MET A 26 13.42 2.62 12.71
N THR A 27 13.88 3.04 13.88
CA THR A 27 13.04 3.13 15.06
C THR A 27 12.05 4.24 14.79
N SER A 28 10.90 3.88 14.21
CA SER A 28 9.71 4.71 14.30
C SER A 28 9.36 4.79 15.79
N THR A 29 9.78 5.88 16.43
CA THR A 29 9.71 6.19 17.87
C THR A 29 8.29 6.44 18.39
N THR A 30 7.28 5.90 17.72
CA THR A 30 5.88 6.21 18.01
C THR A 30 5.27 5.28 19.07
N LEU A 31 5.50 3.98 19.01
CA LEU A 31 4.91 3.03 19.97
C LEU A 31 5.82 2.87 21.19
N LYS A 32 5.30 3.13 22.39
CA LYS A 32 6.02 2.93 23.65
C LYS A 32 5.85 1.49 24.16
N PRO A 33 6.86 0.89 24.81
CA PRO A 33 6.67 -0.31 25.62
C PRO A 33 5.48 -0.16 26.58
N GLY A 34 4.75 -1.25 26.80
CA GLY A 34 3.52 -1.26 27.60
C GLY A 34 2.25 -0.97 26.79
N THR A 35 2.37 -0.51 25.55
CA THR A 35 1.21 -0.18 24.71
C THR A 35 0.47 -1.44 24.27
N LEU A 36 -0.86 -1.37 24.28
CA LEU A 36 -1.72 -2.39 23.66
C LEU A 36 -1.93 -2.08 22.18
N ILE A 37 -1.73 -3.07 21.32
CA ILE A 37 -1.82 -2.92 19.86
C ILE A 37 -2.74 -3.97 19.25
N LYS A 38 -3.43 -3.60 18.17
CA LYS A 38 -4.22 -4.54 17.34
C LYS A 38 -4.10 -4.20 15.86
N CYS A 39 -4.41 -5.16 15.01
CA CYS A 39 -4.66 -4.93 13.59
C CYS A 39 -6.14 -5.21 13.26
N GLN A 40 -6.43 -5.61 12.01
CA GLN A 40 -7.76 -6.00 11.53
C GLN A 40 -8.39 -7.16 12.31
N THR A 41 -7.58 -8.00 12.96
CA THR A 41 -8.09 -9.14 13.75
C THR A 41 -8.65 -8.69 15.10
N ASN A 42 -9.46 -9.55 15.72
CA ASN A 42 -9.95 -9.32 17.09
C ASN A 42 -8.88 -9.56 18.16
N SER A 43 -7.67 -9.99 17.78
CA SER A 43 -6.58 -10.22 18.72
C SER A 43 -5.91 -8.92 19.13
N VAL A 44 -5.79 -8.73 20.44
CA VAL A 44 -5.00 -7.66 21.06
C VAL A 44 -3.65 -8.24 21.48
N TYR A 45 -2.61 -7.41 21.41
CA TYR A 45 -1.26 -7.74 21.82
C TYR A 45 -0.71 -6.67 22.75
N TYR A 46 0.17 -7.08 23.65
CA TYR A 46 0.95 -6.17 24.49
C TYR A 46 2.35 -5.99 23.89
N LEU A 47 2.79 -4.74 23.69
CA LEU A 47 4.14 -4.43 23.22
C LEU A 47 5.12 -4.43 24.40
N GLY A 48 5.95 -5.47 24.51
CA GLY A 48 6.96 -5.59 25.55
C GLY A 48 8.13 -4.61 25.37
N ALA A 49 8.83 -4.34 26.47
CA ALA A 49 10.04 -3.51 26.47
C ALA A 49 11.22 -4.10 25.67
N ASP A 50 11.14 -5.39 25.34
CA ASP A 50 12.04 -6.09 24.41
C ASP A 50 11.70 -5.85 22.92
N GLY A 51 10.70 -5.04 22.62
CA GLY A 51 10.24 -4.75 21.26
C GLY A 51 9.45 -5.90 20.62
N LYS A 52 8.96 -6.86 21.41
CA LYS A 52 8.15 -7.99 20.95
C LYS A 52 6.69 -7.83 21.33
N ARG A 53 5.80 -8.51 20.61
CA ARG A 53 4.37 -8.56 20.92
C ARG A 53 4.04 -9.82 21.72
N TYR A 54 3.33 -9.64 22.83
CA TYR A 54 2.84 -10.70 23.70
C TYR A 54 1.35 -10.92 23.46
N VAL A 55 0.97 -12.18 23.25
CA VAL A 55 -0.40 -12.56 22.88
C VAL A 55 -1.24 -12.76 24.13
N PHE A 56 -2.47 -12.24 24.16
CA PHE A 56 -3.46 -12.64 25.17
C PHE A 56 -4.14 -13.94 24.71
N PRO A 57 -4.02 -15.06 25.45
CA PRO A 57 -4.61 -16.34 25.03
C PRO A 57 -6.13 -16.30 24.91
N ASN A 58 -6.79 -15.48 25.73
CA ASN A 58 -8.23 -15.26 25.71
C ASN A 58 -8.60 -13.92 26.35
N GLU A 59 -9.85 -13.51 26.18
CA GLU A 59 -10.39 -12.25 26.70
C GLU A 59 -10.36 -12.19 28.24
N LYS A 60 -10.55 -13.33 28.92
CA LYS A 60 -10.49 -13.37 30.40
C LYS A 60 -9.10 -12.99 30.92
N THR A 61 -8.05 -13.48 30.26
CA THR A 61 -6.66 -13.12 30.57
C THR A 61 -6.45 -11.61 30.40
N TYR A 62 -6.89 -11.04 29.26
CA TYR A 62 -6.82 -9.60 29.02
C TYR A 62 -7.52 -8.79 30.12
N LYS A 63 -8.75 -9.19 30.49
CA LYS A 63 -9.57 -8.53 31.51
C LYS A 63 -9.00 -8.59 32.93
N THR A 64 -8.00 -9.43 33.18
CA THR A 64 -7.27 -9.41 34.45
C THR A 64 -6.22 -8.28 34.51
N TRP A 65 -5.76 -7.81 33.37
CA TRP A 65 -4.78 -6.71 33.27
C TRP A 65 -5.44 -5.37 32.98
N PHE A 66 -6.44 -5.34 32.10
CA PHE A 66 -7.04 -4.11 31.58
C PHE A 66 -8.56 -4.17 31.68
N ALA A 67 -9.19 -3.06 32.10
CA ALA A 67 -10.64 -3.00 32.32
C ALA A 67 -11.45 -2.98 31.01
N ASP A 68 -10.93 -2.31 30.00
CA ASP A 68 -11.58 -2.10 28.70
C ASP A 68 -10.54 -2.04 27.57
N PHE A 69 -10.97 -1.67 26.36
CA PHE A 69 -10.12 -1.59 25.17
C PHE A 69 -9.72 -0.15 24.78
N LEU A 70 -9.92 0.85 25.66
CA LEU A 70 -9.64 2.25 25.34
C LEU A 70 -8.15 2.53 25.14
N LEU A 71 -7.28 1.71 25.73
CA LEU A 71 -5.83 1.81 25.61
C LEU A 71 -5.27 1.11 24.36
N VAL A 72 -6.12 0.47 23.55
CA VAL A 72 -5.69 -0.30 22.38
C VAL A 72 -5.49 0.60 21.16
N ILE A 73 -4.27 0.64 20.63
CA ILE A 73 -3.91 1.39 19.44
C ILE A 73 -4.07 0.50 18.19
N PRO A 74 -4.86 0.92 17.19
CA PRO A 74 -4.93 0.21 15.92
C PRO A 74 -3.71 0.53 15.05
N ILE A 75 -3.02 -0.51 14.58
CA ILE A 75 -1.86 -0.42 13.68
C ILE A 75 -2.09 -1.23 12.41
N SER A 76 -1.25 -1.02 11.40
CA SER A 76 -1.27 -1.82 10.17
C SER A 76 -0.86 -3.27 10.39
N THR A 77 -1.30 -4.16 9.48
CA THR A 77 -0.92 -5.58 9.52
C THR A 77 0.57 -5.76 9.27
N GLU A 78 1.15 -4.92 8.40
CA GLU A 78 2.56 -4.89 8.05
C GLU A 78 3.41 -4.44 9.24
N LEU A 79 3.01 -3.36 9.94
CA LEU A 79 3.70 -2.93 11.16
C LEU A 79 3.57 -3.98 12.26
N LEU A 80 2.39 -4.56 12.44
CA LEU A 80 2.24 -5.65 13.40
C LEU A 80 3.19 -6.80 13.04
N GLY A 81 3.22 -7.22 11.76
CA GLY A 81 4.07 -8.28 11.22
C GLY A 81 5.55 -8.15 11.54
N ASP A 82 6.06 -6.91 11.55
CA ASP A 82 7.46 -6.61 11.89
C ASP A 82 7.79 -6.73 13.37
N ILE A 83 6.79 -6.77 14.26
CA ILE A 83 6.95 -6.93 15.70
C ILE A 83 6.92 -8.43 16.04
N PRO A 84 8.05 -9.08 16.37
CA PRO A 84 8.10 -10.52 16.59
C PRO A 84 7.27 -10.97 17.80
N ILE A 85 6.83 -12.23 17.82
CA ILE A 85 6.11 -12.78 18.98
C ILE A 85 7.11 -13.05 20.11
N GLY A 86 6.81 -12.51 21.31
CA GLY A 86 7.60 -12.72 22.53
C GLY A 86 7.10 -13.84 23.43
N GLY A 87 5.84 -14.24 23.27
CA GLY A 87 5.19 -15.29 24.06
C GLY A 87 3.75 -14.91 24.38
N ASN A 88 3.19 -15.57 25.39
CA ASN A 88 1.83 -15.32 25.86
C ASN A 88 1.84 -14.52 27.17
N ALA A 89 0.92 -13.57 27.30
CA ALA A 89 0.56 -13.01 28.59
C ALA A 89 -0.15 -14.09 29.42
N THR A 90 0.15 -14.13 30.72
CA THR A 90 -0.51 -14.98 31.71
C THR A 90 -1.55 -14.16 32.47
N TYR A 91 -2.39 -14.78 33.30
CA TYR A 91 -3.30 -14.03 34.17
C TYR A 91 -2.53 -13.06 35.08
N LYS A 92 -3.10 -11.88 35.33
CA LYS A 92 -2.50 -10.91 36.27
C LYS A 92 -2.39 -11.54 37.65
N PRO A 93 -1.21 -11.49 38.30
CA PRO A 93 -1.05 -12.01 39.64
C PRO A 93 -2.11 -11.46 40.60
N GLY A 94 -2.68 -12.37 41.41
CA GLY A 94 -3.70 -12.02 42.40
C GLY A 94 -5.11 -11.70 41.86
N ALA A 95 -5.31 -11.58 40.54
CA ALA A 95 -6.60 -11.17 39.99
C ALA A 95 -7.66 -12.29 39.99
N ARG A 96 -7.25 -13.53 39.74
CA ARG A 96 -8.11 -14.71 39.71
C ARG A 96 -7.39 -15.94 40.24
N LEU A 97 -8.18 -16.93 40.63
CA LEU A 97 -7.70 -18.30 40.81
C LEU A 97 -7.82 -19.03 39.48
N VAL A 98 -6.94 -20.00 39.23
CA VAL A 98 -6.96 -20.74 37.97
C VAL A 98 -6.87 -22.25 38.21
N LYS A 99 -7.42 -23.01 37.26
CA LYS A 99 -7.28 -24.47 37.19
C LYS A 99 -7.31 -24.91 35.74
N ILE A 100 -7.05 -26.19 35.51
CA ILE A 100 -7.39 -26.89 34.26
C ILE A 100 -8.58 -27.81 34.53
N THR A 101 -9.28 -28.23 33.49
CA THR A 101 -10.45 -29.11 33.65
C THR A 101 -10.04 -30.56 33.93
N THR A 102 -8.79 -30.91 33.65
CA THR A 102 -8.21 -32.26 33.77
C THR A 102 -7.57 -32.57 35.13
N ASP A 103 -7.37 -31.56 36.00
CA ASP A 103 -6.84 -31.69 37.36
C ASP A 103 -7.74 -30.89 38.33
N PRO A 104 -8.24 -31.48 39.44
CA PRO A 104 -9.07 -30.76 40.41
C PRO A 104 -8.33 -29.66 41.19
N LYS A 105 -7.00 -29.61 41.14
CA LYS A 105 -6.20 -28.61 41.88
C LYS A 105 -6.51 -27.18 41.41
N VAL A 106 -6.63 -26.29 42.40
CA VAL A 106 -6.81 -24.84 42.18
C VAL A 106 -5.55 -24.10 42.58
N TYR A 107 -5.15 -23.17 41.74
CA TYR A 107 -3.91 -22.41 41.87
C TYR A 107 -4.21 -20.93 42.03
N TRP A 108 -3.46 -20.29 42.93
CA TRP A 108 -3.32 -18.85 42.93
C TRP A 108 -2.19 -18.44 41.97
N VAL A 109 -2.43 -17.39 41.19
CA VAL A 109 -1.43 -16.85 40.26
C VAL A 109 -0.58 -15.82 40.99
N ASP A 110 0.70 -16.14 41.17
CA ASP A 110 1.76 -15.28 41.71
C ASP A 110 2.55 -14.63 40.56
N LYS A 111 3.43 -13.68 40.91
CA LYS A 111 4.35 -12.98 40.00
C LYS A 111 5.09 -13.93 39.06
N GLN A 112 5.41 -13.41 37.87
CA GLN A 112 6.16 -14.10 36.82
C GLN A 112 5.46 -15.37 36.32
N GLY A 113 4.13 -15.35 36.28
CA GLY A 113 3.29 -16.48 35.88
C GLY A 113 3.47 -17.73 36.74
N THR A 114 3.67 -17.58 38.05
CA THR A 114 3.89 -18.72 38.95
C THR A 114 2.58 -19.21 39.55
N LEU A 115 2.26 -20.50 39.38
CA LEU A 115 1.09 -21.13 39.99
C LEU A 115 1.45 -21.75 41.33
N ARG A 116 0.71 -21.35 42.36
CA ARG A 116 0.82 -21.93 43.71
C ARG A 116 -0.45 -22.68 44.04
N HIS A 117 -0.33 -23.99 44.20
CA HIS A 117 -1.46 -24.84 44.55
C HIS A 117 -1.99 -24.47 45.94
N ILE A 118 -3.30 -24.25 46.05
CA ILE A 118 -3.97 -24.00 47.33
C ILE A 118 -4.23 -25.36 47.98
N SER A 119 -3.49 -25.68 49.04
CA SER A 119 -3.42 -27.06 49.55
C SER A 119 -4.74 -27.59 50.10
N THR A 120 -5.63 -26.72 50.58
CA THR A 120 -6.94 -27.12 51.13
C THR A 120 -8.02 -26.05 50.91
N GLU A 121 -9.28 -26.49 50.89
CA GLU A 121 -10.44 -25.59 50.83
C GLU A 121 -10.53 -24.65 52.04
N SER A 122 -10.09 -25.09 53.23
CA SER A 122 -10.08 -24.24 54.44
C SER A 122 -9.18 -23.02 54.26
N ILE A 123 -8.01 -23.19 53.63
CA ILE A 123 -7.11 -22.08 53.30
C ILE A 123 -7.77 -21.13 52.30
N ALA A 124 -8.43 -21.66 51.26
CA ALA A 124 -9.13 -20.84 50.27
C ALA A 124 -10.24 -19.99 50.91
N LYS A 125 -11.03 -20.59 51.82
CA LYS A 125 -12.08 -19.87 52.58
C LYS A 125 -11.53 -18.79 53.50
N GLN A 126 -10.36 -19.01 54.11
CA GLN A 126 -9.72 -17.99 54.95
C GLN A 126 -9.21 -16.79 54.13
N LEU A 127 -8.72 -17.04 52.91
CA LEU A 127 -8.18 -16.00 52.03
C LEU A 127 -9.26 -15.24 51.23
N TRP A 128 -10.28 -15.92 50.73
CA TRP A 128 -11.27 -15.37 49.79
C TRP A 128 -12.73 -15.53 50.23
N GLY A 129 -12.98 -16.10 51.41
CA GLY A 129 -14.33 -16.35 51.92
C GLY A 129 -15.05 -17.50 51.20
N ASN A 130 -16.34 -17.67 51.49
CA ASN A 130 -17.15 -18.78 50.94
C ASN A 130 -17.39 -18.66 49.42
N TYR A 131 -17.21 -17.48 48.84
CA TYR A 131 -17.38 -17.23 47.41
C TYR A 131 -16.12 -17.48 46.58
N TRP A 132 -15.04 -17.99 47.18
CA TRP A 132 -13.80 -18.31 46.48
C TRP A 132 -13.98 -19.17 45.21
N PRO A 133 -14.95 -20.11 45.09
CA PRO A 133 -15.12 -20.88 43.87
C PRO A 133 -15.53 -20.02 42.67
N TYR A 134 -16.20 -18.88 42.90
CA TYR A 134 -16.58 -17.93 41.85
C TYR A 134 -15.41 -17.06 41.37
N LEU A 135 -14.24 -17.17 42.01
CA LEU A 135 -13.01 -16.51 41.60
C LEU A 135 -12.16 -17.39 40.68
N ILE A 136 -12.56 -18.65 40.46
CA ILE A 136 -11.83 -19.62 39.66
C ILE A 136 -12.18 -19.46 38.19
N ASP A 137 -11.15 -19.34 37.35
CA ASP A 137 -11.24 -19.47 35.92
C ASP A 137 -10.54 -20.75 35.43
N ASP A 138 -11.17 -21.45 34.47
CA ASP A 138 -10.51 -22.53 33.74
C ASP A 138 -9.55 -21.95 32.69
N VAL A 139 -8.31 -22.42 32.74
CA VAL A 139 -7.27 -22.16 31.73
C VAL A 139 -7.20 -23.40 30.82
N PRO A 140 -7.29 -23.25 29.50
CA PRO A 140 -7.10 -24.38 28.58
C PRO A 140 -5.72 -25.02 28.75
N ASP A 141 -5.63 -26.35 28.67
CA ASP A 141 -4.39 -27.12 28.88
C ASP A 141 -3.23 -26.60 28.02
N ALA A 142 -3.51 -26.25 26.76
CA ALA A 142 -2.53 -25.69 25.82
C ALA A 142 -1.92 -24.35 26.26
N PHE A 143 -2.58 -23.61 27.15
CA PHE A 143 -2.06 -22.35 27.70
C PHE A 143 -1.56 -22.49 29.14
N PHE A 144 -1.83 -23.62 29.79
CA PHE A 144 -1.34 -23.90 31.15
C PHE A 144 0.19 -24.07 31.18
N VAL A 145 0.78 -24.52 30.06
CA VAL A 145 2.24 -24.62 29.88
C VAL A 145 2.97 -23.27 29.91
N ASN A 146 2.25 -22.16 29.81
CA ASN A 146 2.84 -20.82 29.94
C ASN A 146 3.19 -20.45 31.39
N TYR A 147 2.76 -21.25 32.36
CA TYR A 147 2.97 -21.00 33.78
C TYR A 147 4.08 -21.86 34.37
N LYS A 148 4.67 -21.39 35.47
CA LYS A 148 5.67 -22.11 36.26
C LYS A 148 5.03 -22.65 37.53
N MET A 149 5.42 -23.84 37.96
CA MET A 149 4.96 -24.38 39.25
C MET A 149 5.81 -23.83 40.40
N GLY A 150 5.15 -23.22 41.39
CA GLY A 150 5.77 -22.71 42.61
C GLY A 150 5.39 -23.53 43.85
N SER A 151 5.98 -23.18 44.99
CA SER A 151 5.66 -23.81 46.27
C SER A 151 4.18 -23.62 46.62
N PRO A 152 3.51 -24.66 47.15
CA PRO A 152 2.09 -24.60 47.48
C PRO A 152 1.80 -23.63 48.62
N ILE A 153 0.58 -23.11 48.65
CA ILE A 153 0.05 -22.32 49.76
C ILE A 153 -0.44 -23.30 50.82
N THR A 154 0.27 -23.38 51.94
CA THR A 154 -0.04 -24.25 53.09
C THR A 154 -0.56 -23.47 54.30
N THR A 155 -0.48 -22.14 54.26
CA THR A 155 -1.01 -21.22 55.28
C THR A 155 -1.75 -20.07 54.58
N PRO A 156 -2.70 -19.39 55.23
CA PRO A 156 -3.48 -18.30 54.63
C PRO A 156 -2.67 -16.99 54.56
N VAL A 157 -1.44 -17.05 54.04
CA VAL A 157 -0.56 -15.89 53.83
C VAL A 157 -0.07 -15.90 52.39
N LEU A 158 -0.34 -14.81 51.67
CA LEU A 158 0.06 -14.65 50.27
C LEU A 158 1.28 -13.73 50.16
N PRO A 159 2.19 -13.99 49.20
CA PRO A 159 3.18 -13.01 48.76
C PRO A 159 2.52 -11.68 48.35
N ALA A 160 3.21 -10.57 48.63
CA ALA A 160 2.74 -9.25 48.24
C ALA A 160 2.84 -9.03 46.72
N ILE A 161 1.81 -8.40 46.17
CA ILE A 161 1.73 -7.98 44.76
C ILE A 161 1.40 -6.49 44.73
N GLU A 162 2.18 -5.74 43.97
CA GLU A 162 2.04 -4.31 43.76
C GLU A 162 0.83 -4.04 42.86
N SER A 163 0.07 -2.99 43.16
CA SER A 163 -1.18 -2.68 42.45
C SER A 163 -0.94 -2.30 40.97
N ASP A 164 0.20 -1.68 40.70
CA ASP A 164 0.67 -1.21 39.40
C ASP A 164 1.53 -2.24 38.65
N TYR A 165 1.58 -3.49 39.13
CA TYR A 165 2.33 -4.57 38.47
C TYR A 165 1.90 -4.74 37.01
N THR A 166 2.89 -4.69 36.11
CA THR A 166 2.74 -4.71 34.64
C THR A 166 3.10 -6.05 34.01
N ILE A 167 2.73 -6.24 32.74
CA ILE A 167 3.16 -7.42 31.97
C ILE A 167 4.68 -7.38 31.73
N ASN A 168 5.27 -6.19 31.54
CA ASN A 168 6.72 -6.05 31.44
C ASN A 168 7.44 -6.59 32.69
N GLU A 169 6.92 -6.35 33.89
CA GLU A 169 7.49 -6.89 35.12
C GLU A 169 7.25 -8.41 35.24
N ASP A 170 6.06 -8.89 34.87
CA ASP A 170 5.75 -10.34 34.86
C ASP A 170 6.65 -11.12 33.91
N LYS A 171 7.01 -10.50 32.78
CA LYS A 171 7.94 -11.07 31.79
C LYS A 171 9.40 -10.72 32.06
N THR A 172 9.71 -10.07 33.18
CA THR A 172 11.07 -9.68 33.59
C THR A 172 11.80 -8.82 32.55
N LEU A 173 11.06 -7.96 31.83
CA LEU A 173 11.56 -7.13 30.72
C LEU A 173 11.93 -5.72 31.19
N SER A 174 11.10 -5.11 32.04
CA SER A 174 11.25 -3.73 32.50
C SER A 174 10.39 -3.51 33.75
N THR A 175 10.77 -2.52 34.56
CA THR A 175 9.99 -2.02 35.71
C THR A 175 9.36 -0.65 35.44
N GLN A 176 9.40 -0.18 34.18
CA GLN A 176 8.71 1.05 33.78
C GLN A 176 7.20 0.79 33.75
N PRO A 177 6.37 1.72 34.26
CA PRO A 177 4.93 1.59 34.22
C PRO A 177 4.41 1.59 32.77
N ASP A 178 3.26 0.93 32.57
CA ASP A 178 2.56 0.97 31.29
C ASP A 178 2.05 2.40 30.99
N PRO A 179 2.02 2.83 29.72
CA PRO A 179 1.60 4.18 29.35
C PRO A 179 0.13 4.42 29.67
N THR A 180 -0.16 5.60 30.20
CA THR A 180 -1.53 6.07 30.44
C THR A 180 -2.20 6.50 29.13
N TYR A 181 -3.53 6.65 29.13
CA TYR A 181 -4.29 7.04 27.94
C TYR A 181 -3.79 8.35 27.30
N SER A 182 -3.34 9.33 28.09
CA SER A 182 -2.80 10.62 27.60
C SER A 182 -1.43 10.51 26.95
N GLU A 183 -0.72 9.41 27.16
CA GLU A 183 0.65 9.19 26.65
C GLU A 183 0.69 8.34 25.38
N LEU A 184 -0.45 7.77 24.99
CA LEU A 184 -0.60 6.97 23.78
C LEU A 184 -0.55 7.85 22.54
N SER A 185 0.05 7.31 21.48
CA SER A 185 0.05 7.92 20.16
C SER A 185 -1.29 7.69 19.47
N LYS A 186 -1.94 8.75 19.02
CA LYS A 186 -3.28 8.66 18.42
C LYS A 186 -3.43 9.53 17.19
N ILE A 187 -4.29 9.07 16.29
CA ILE A 187 -4.91 9.88 15.26
C ILE A 187 -6.40 9.87 15.54
N ASN A 188 -7.03 11.04 15.67
CA ASN A 188 -8.48 11.14 15.80
C ASN A 188 -9.02 11.76 14.52
N LEU A 189 -9.73 10.96 13.72
CA LEU A 189 -10.34 11.36 12.46
C LEU A 189 -11.82 11.68 12.68
N THR A 190 -12.20 12.85 12.21
CA THR A 190 -13.58 13.33 12.19
C THR A 190 -13.92 13.84 10.79
N GLY A 191 -15.20 14.02 10.50
CA GLY A 191 -15.62 14.50 9.19
C GLY A 191 -17.13 14.56 9.07
N PHE A 192 -17.58 15.12 7.96
CA PHE A 192 -18.98 15.23 7.61
C PHE A 192 -19.16 15.18 6.10
N VAL A 193 -20.39 14.95 5.67
CA VAL A 193 -20.78 14.98 4.25
C VAL A 193 -21.52 16.27 3.96
N GLU A 194 -21.13 16.93 2.88
CA GLU A 194 -21.85 18.07 2.30
C GLU A 194 -22.19 17.71 0.85
N GLY A 195 -23.41 17.23 0.63
CA GLY A 195 -23.84 16.69 -0.66
C GLY A 195 -23.16 15.37 -1.01
N ASN A 196 -22.41 15.34 -2.10
CA ASN A 196 -21.59 14.20 -2.52
C ASN A 196 -20.11 14.35 -2.12
N VAL A 197 -19.80 15.28 -1.20
CA VAL A 197 -18.43 15.59 -0.78
C VAL A 197 -18.24 15.23 0.69
N ALA A 198 -17.31 14.33 1.00
CA ALA A 198 -16.87 14.06 2.37
C ALA A 198 -15.68 14.95 2.73
N LYS A 199 -15.85 15.78 3.76
CA LYS A 199 -14.80 16.65 4.31
C LYS A 199 -14.29 16.05 5.60
N LEU A 200 -12.99 15.81 5.65
CA LEU A 200 -12.31 15.10 6.73
C LEU A 200 -11.31 16.01 7.41
N THR A 201 -11.21 15.90 8.72
CA THR A 201 -10.18 16.55 9.53
C THR A 201 -9.67 15.59 10.59
N TRP A 202 -8.39 15.68 10.92
CA TRP A 202 -7.81 14.86 11.98
C TRP A 202 -6.91 15.67 12.90
N THR A 203 -6.74 15.14 14.12
CA THR A 203 -5.73 15.59 15.08
C THR A 203 -4.78 14.44 15.41
N THR A 204 -3.61 14.79 15.95
CA THR A 204 -2.56 13.83 16.35
C THR A 204 -2.12 14.10 17.77
N GLU A 205 -2.01 13.06 18.60
CA GLU A 205 -1.46 13.11 19.96
C GLU A 205 -0.23 12.20 20.02
N ASN A 206 0.87 12.68 20.63
CA ASN A 206 2.12 11.91 20.83
C ASN A 206 2.62 11.17 19.57
N LEU A 207 2.39 11.74 18.38
CA LEU A 207 2.61 11.10 17.10
C LEU A 207 3.30 12.08 16.15
N THR A 208 4.41 11.65 15.56
CA THR A 208 5.06 12.33 14.44
C THR A 208 4.82 11.54 13.15
N ALA A 209 4.54 12.22 12.05
CA ALA A 209 4.27 11.58 10.76
C ALA A 209 5.15 12.25 9.70
N GLU A 210 6.47 12.04 9.78
CA GLU A 210 7.47 12.73 8.93
C GLU A 210 7.26 12.48 7.44
N SER A 211 6.78 11.28 7.08
CA SER A 211 6.38 10.95 5.71
C SER A 211 4.93 11.29 5.40
N GLY A 212 4.25 12.03 6.28
CA GLY A 212 2.86 12.46 6.10
C GLY A 212 1.83 11.37 6.43
N PHE A 213 0.64 11.48 5.82
CA PHE A 213 -0.52 10.64 6.11
C PHE A 213 -1.10 9.99 4.86
N LYS A 214 -1.64 8.77 5.00
CA LYS A 214 -2.59 8.20 4.03
C LYS A 214 -3.99 8.31 4.60
N ILE A 215 -4.90 8.86 3.82
CA ILE A 215 -6.33 8.95 4.16
C ILE A 215 -6.98 7.92 3.27
N VAL A 216 -7.58 6.89 3.89
CA VAL A 216 -8.00 5.66 3.22
C VAL A 216 -9.51 5.53 3.33
N MET A 217 -10.15 5.12 2.25
CA MET A 217 -11.59 4.99 2.13
C MET A 217 -11.98 3.60 1.60
N ALA A 218 -13.08 3.03 2.12
CA ALA A 218 -13.70 1.83 1.58
C ALA A 218 -15.22 1.85 1.76
N ASN A 219 -15.91 0.91 1.11
CA ASN A 219 -17.35 0.63 1.31
C ASN A 219 -17.61 -0.42 2.41
N LYS A 220 -16.59 -0.75 3.20
CA LYS A 220 -16.65 -1.68 4.34
C LYS A 220 -15.84 -1.12 5.51
N PRO A 221 -16.17 -1.51 6.76
CA PRO A 221 -15.42 -1.09 7.93
C PRO A 221 -13.93 -1.41 7.85
N ASP A 222 -13.15 -0.62 8.57
CA ASP A 222 -11.71 -0.76 8.77
C ASP A 222 -10.90 -0.74 7.47
N PRO A 223 -10.97 0.34 6.66
CA PRO A 223 -10.14 0.47 5.47
C PRO A 223 -8.64 0.39 5.81
N ILE A 224 -7.86 -0.18 4.89
CA ILE A 224 -6.42 -0.40 5.02
C ILE A 224 -5.64 0.08 3.81
N TYR A 225 -4.36 0.34 4.04
CA TYR A 225 -3.39 0.65 3.00
C TYR A 225 -2.15 -0.25 3.19
N PRO A 226 -1.68 -0.90 2.12
CA PRO A 226 -2.29 -0.95 0.78
C PRO A 226 -3.61 -1.78 0.78
N GLY A 227 -4.46 -1.58 -0.23
CA GLY A 227 -5.64 -2.42 -0.47
C GLY A 227 -6.97 -1.69 -0.68
N ASN A 228 -7.11 -0.47 -0.18
CA ASN A 228 -8.27 0.38 -0.42
C ASN A 228 -7.88 1.72 -1.05
N ASP A 229 -8.88 2.47 -1.52
CA ASP A 229 -8.68 3.79 -2.13
C ASP A 229 -8.07 4.76 -1.11
N PHE A 230 -7.16 5.62 -1.55
CA PHE A 230 -6.49 6.54 -0.65
C PHE A 230 -6.10 7.87 -1.30
N HIS A 231 -6.01 8.89 -0.47
CA HIS A 231 -5.26 10.12 -0.74
C HIS A 231 -3.96 10.12 0.07
N TYR A 232 -2.91 10.69 -0.51
CA TYR A 232 -1.63 10.87 0.16
C TYR A 232 -1.40 12.34 0.50
N LYS A 233 -1.19 12.62 1.78
CA LYS A 233 -0.80 13.93 2.30
C LYS A 233 0.66 13.88 2.69
N SER A 234 1.54 14.29 1.78
CA SER A 234 2.99 14.21 1.99
C SER A 234 3.53 15.24 2.98
N ASN A 235 2.76 16.28 3.30
CA ASN A 235 3.15 17.26 4.31
C ASN A 235 2.74 16.76 5.71
N PRO A 236 3.69 16.57 6.65
CA PRO A 236 3.41 16.16 8.04
C PRO A 236 2.45 17.08 8.80
N SER A 237 2.28 18.32 8.34
CA SER A 237 1.41 19.31 8.96
C SER A 237 -0.02 19.28 8.45
N ASP A 238 -0.34 18.49 7.42
CA ASP A 238 -1.70 18.38 6.90
C ASP A 238 -2.66 17.81 7.95
N ARG A 239 -3.84 18.42 8.08
CA ARG A 239 -4.87 18.05 9.07
C ARG A 239 -6.27 17.97 8.46
N ASN A 240 -6.37 18.03 7.14
CA ASN A 240 -7.64 17.95 6.43
C ASN A 240 -7.48 17.24 5.08
N ASP A 241 -8.59 16.67 4.62
CA ASP A 241 -8.71 16.07 3.30
C ASP A 241 -10.17 16.19 2.82
N THR A 242 -10.39 16.14 1.52
CA THR A 242 -11.73 16.20 0.95
C THR A 242 -11.86 15.19 -0.17
N TRP A 243 -12.92 14.39 -0.09
CA TRP A 243 -13.30 13.38 -1.08
C TRP A 243 -14.54 13.89 -1.80
N TYR A 244 -14.49 13.95 -3.12
CA TYR A 244 -15.53 14.54 -3.95
C TYR A 244 -16.26 13.46 -4.75
N ASP A 245 -17.42 13.82 -5.28
CA ASP A 245 -18.19 13.02 -6.21
C ASP A 245 -18.51 11.60 -5.74
N LEU A 246 -18.71 11.45 -4.43
CA LEU A 246 -19.12 10.20 -3.83
C LEU A 246 -20.56 9.88 -4.24
N SER A 247 -20.76 8.67 -4.78
CA SER A 247 -22.10 8.16 -5.03
C SER A 247 -22.87 8.00 -3.72
N ALA A 248 -24.20 7.93 -3.80
CA ALA A 248 -25.01 7.61 -2.64
C ALA A 248 -24.57 6.26 -2.03
N GLY A 249 -24.35 6.22 -0.72
CA GLY A 249 -23.82 5.05 -0.03
C GLY A 249 -23.14 5.38 1.29
N THR A 250 -22.75 4.34 2.01
CA THR A 250 -21.99 4.45 3.25
C THR A 250 -20.52 4.16 2.99
N TYR A 251 -19.66 5.08 3.44
CA TYR A 251 -18.21 5.04 3.30
C TYR A 251 -17.55 5.02 4.67
N TYR A 252 -16.45 4.30 4.75
CA TYR A 252 -15.63 4.19 5.94
C TYR A 252 -14.27 4.81 5.65
N PHE A 253 -13.80 5.66 6.56
CA PHE A 253 -12.57 6.42 6.42
C PHE A 253 -11.63 6.18 7.59
N ARG A 254 -10.34 6.11 7.30
CA ARG A 254 -9.27 6.13 8.30
C ARG A 254 -8.10 6.97 7.82
N ALA A 255 -7.46 7.70 8.73
CA ALA A 255 -6.17 8.31 8.49
C ALA A 255 -5.09 7.42 9.12
N CYS A 256 -3.95 7.27 8.46
CA CYS A 256 -2.80 6.55 8.99
C CYS A 256 -1.53 7.38 8.90
N GLN A 257 -0.65 7.21 9.87
CA GLN A 257 0.75 7.65 9.78
C GLN A 257 1.43 6.89 8.66
N TYR A 258 2.01 7.58 7.68
CA TYR A 258 2.78 6.94 6.61
C TYR A 258 4.23 6.76 7.06
N LEU A 259 4.79 5.56 6.82
CA LEU A 259 6.15 5.15 7.18
C LEU A 259 6.92 4.73 5.91
N ASP A 260 6.94 5.62 4.90
CA ASP A 260 7.60 5.52 3.59
C ASP A 260 7.20 4.38 2.64
N SER A 261 6.66 3.28 3.16
CA SER A 261 6.23 2.10 2.39
C SER A 261 4.94 1.47 2.91
N LYS A 262 4.55 1.77 4.16
CA LYS A 262 3.40 1.18 4.84
C LYS A 262 2.72 2.18 5.77
N CYS A 263 1.52 1.85 6.21
CA CYS A 263 0.89 2.56 7.33
C CYS A 263 1.52 2.12 8.67
N GLY A 264 1.55 3.04 9.64
CA GLY A 264 1.87 2.78 11.03
C GLY A 264 0.60 2.73 11.89
N ILE A 265 0.45 3.72 12.77
CA ILE A 265 -0.77 3.93 13.56
C ILE A 265 -1.90 4.42 12.65
N TYR A 266 -3.10 3.86 12.89
CA TYR A 266 -4.33 4.32 12.28
C TYR A 266 -5.19 5.13 13.25
N SER A 267 -6.09 5.92 12.69
CA SER A 267 -7.18 6.54 13.41
C SER A 267 -8.28 5.55 13.79
N ASN A 268 -9.25 6.05 14.55
CA ASN A 268 -10.60 5.50 14.60
C ASN A 268 -11.19 5.31 13.20
N ASN A 269 -12.14 4.39 13.09
CA ASN A 269 -12.92 4.16 11.88
C ASN A 269 -14.09 5.15 11.83
N LEU A 270 -14.01 6.12 10.93
CA LEU A 270 -15.06 7.11 10.72
C LEU A 270 -16.04 6.60 9.66
N THR A 271 -17.33 6.57 9.99
CA THR A 271 -18.39 6.19 9.04
C THR A 271 -19.14 7.44 8.59
N LEU A 272 -19.27 7.64 7.29
CA LEU A 272 -20.03 8.73 6.68
C LEU A 272 -21.00 8.17 5.65
N THR A 273 -22.22 8.71 5.61
CA THR A 273 -23.25 8.31 4.64
C THR A 273 -23.57 9.47 3.72
N VAL A 274 -23.56 9.19 2.42
CA VAL A 274 -23.98 10.09 1.35
C VAL A 274 -25.40 9.70 0.96
N ASP A 275 -26.37 10.58 1.18
CA ASP A 275 -27.77 10.28 0.91
C ASP A 275 -28.10 10.42 -0.58
N SER A 276 -28.99 9.55 -1.06
CA SER A 276 -29.58 9.62 -2.40
C SER A 276 -30.39 10.91 -2.64
N GLY A 277 -30.74 11.63 -1.56
CA GLY A 277 -31.52 12.86 -1.58
C GLY A 277 -30.72 14.14 -1.31
N SER A 278 -29.43 14.04 -0.99
CA SER A 278 -28.53 15.19 -0.86
C SER A 278 -27.69 15.35 -2.13
N GLN A 279 -28.37 15.68 -3.22
CA GLN A 279 -27.85 16.71 -4.12
C GLN A 279 -28.24 18.07 -3.51
N PRO A 280 -27.47 18.67 -2.59
CA PRO A 280 -27.41 20.11 -2.58
C PRO A 280 -26.88 20.46 -3.97
N SER A 281 -27.62 21.33 -4.65
CA SER A 281 -27.18 21.97 -5.88
C SER A 281 -25.67 22.08 -5.88
N THR A 282 -25.00 21.50 -6.88
CA THR A 282 -23.78 22.13 -7.38
C THR A 282 -24.04 23.63 -7.28
N SER A 283 -23.29 24.37 -6.46
CA SER A 283 -22.85 25.70 -6.93
C SER A 283 -22.42 25.38 -8.35
N ASN A 284 -23.20 25.80 -9.37
CA ASN A 284 -23.47 25.07 -10.62
C ASN A 284 -22.21 24.82 -11.45
N LYS A 285 -21.24 24.11 -10.89
CA LYS A 285 -19.83 24.09 -11.24
C LYS A 285 -19.82 23.34 -12.53
N SER A 286 -19.54 24.10 -13.56
CA SER A 286 -19.54 23.61 -14.92
C SER A 286 -18.22 24.03 -15.51
N ILE A 287 -17.60 23.07 -16.19
CA ILE A 287 -16.53 23.36 -17.11
C ILE A 287 -17.11 23.07 -18.50
N TYR A 288 -16.94 24.01 -19.42
CA TYR A 288 -17.30 23.79 -20.81
C TYR A 288 -16.03 23.79 -21.64
N LEU A 289 -15.76 22.65 -22.27
CA LEU A 289 -14.56 22.40 -23.06
C LEU A 289 -14.89 22.51 -24.54
N LYS A 290 -13.99 23.18 -25.26
CA LYS A 290 -13.88 23.13 -26.72
C LYS A 290 -12.48 22.65 -27.08
N ALA A 291 -12.39 21.98 -28.23
CA ALA A 291 -11.13 21.60 -28.82
C ALA A 291 -11.10 22.07 -30.28
N SER A 292 -9.92 22.47 -30.74
CA SER A 292 -9.64 22.71 -32.15
C SER A 292 -8.44 21.87 -32.57
N VAL A 293 -8.43 21.44 -33.83
CA VAL A 293 -7.35 20.64 -34.41
C VAL A 293 -6.65 21.46 -35.48
N ALA A 294 -5.34 21.62 -35.36
CA ALA A 294 -4.51 22.25 -36.38
C ALA A 294 -4.07 21.23 -37.45
N ALA A 295 -3.72 21.70 -38.64
CA ALA A 295 -3.34 20.86 -39.79
C ALA A 295 -2.12 19.96 -39.53
N ASN A 296 -1.29 20.28 -38.54
CA ASN A 296 -0.13 19.48 -38.12
C ASN A 296 -0.46 18.42 -37.04
N GLY A 297 -1.75 18.19 -36.75
CA GLY A 297 -2.20 17.20 -35.78
C GLY A 297 -2.17 17.66 -34.31
N THR A 298 -1.85 18.92 -34.06
CA THR A 298 -1.93 19.52 -32.72
C THR A 298 -3.38 19.77 -32.32
N VAL A 299 -3.77 19.31 -31.13
CA VAL A 299 -5.07 19.58 -30.54
C VAL A 299 -4.93 20.66 -29.46
N THR A 300 -5.61 21.78 -29.65
CA THR A 300 -5.67 22.85 -28.67
C THR A 300 -7.00 22.79 -27.93
N LEU A 301 -6.93 22.66 -26.61
CA LEU A 301 -8.06 22.66 -25.69
C LEU A 301 -8.24 24.06 -25.13
N ASN A 302 -9.49 24.54 -25.08
CA ASN A 302 -9.86 25.79 -24.41
C ASN A 302 -11.13 25.54 -23.60
N TRP A 303 -11.17 25.98 -22.35
CA TRP A 303 -12.34 25.83 -21.50
C TRP A 303 -12.68 27.09 -20.72
N THR A 304 -13.96 27.15 -20.34
CA THR A 304 -14.47 28.12 -19.38
C THR A 304 -15.02 27.37 -18.17
N ALA A 305 -14.59 27.75 -16.97
CA ALA A 305 -15.16 27.27 -15.72
C ALA A 305 -15.88 28.42 -15.02
N ASN A 306 -17.05 28.16 -14.43
CA ASN A 306 -17.75 29.17 -13.62
C ASN A 306 -17.31 29.16 -12.14
N PHE A 307 -16.13 28.61 -11.87
CA PHE A 307 -15.53 28.52 -10.54
C PHE A 307 -14.00 28.57 -10.66
N LEU A 308 -13.35 28.84 -9.52
CA LEU A 308 -11.89 28.78 -9.40
C LEU A 308 -11.45 27.40 -8.92
N SER A 309 -10.48 26.80 -9.61
CA SER A 309 -9.81 25.60 -9.12
C SER A 309 -8.50 25.96 -8.44
N SER A 310 -8.46 25.87 -7.10
CA SER A 310 -7.30 26.29 -6.30
C SER A 310 -6.04 25.44 -6.53
N LEU A 311 -6.20 24.22 -7.05
CA LEU A 311 -5.09 23.32 -7.39
C LEU A 311 -4.91 23.18 -8.91
N GLY A 312 -5.62 23.97 -9.70
CA GLY A 312 -5.58 23.95 -11.14
C GLY A 312 -6.35 22.79 -11.78
N PHE A 313 -6.09 22.53 -13.05
CA PHE A 313 -6.88 21.60 -13.85
C PHE A 313 -6.06 20.39 -14.32
N LYS A 314 -6.75 19.29 -14.62
CA LYS A 314 -6.18 18.22 -15.45
C LYS A 314 -6.94 18.10 -16.74
N THR A 315 -6.23 18.07 -17.85
CA THR A 315 -6.78 17.65 -19.14
C THR A 315 -6.52 16.16 -19.30
N VAL A 316 -7.50 15.41 -19.79
CA VAL A 316 -7.48 13.95 -19.84
C VAL A 316 -7.89 13.51 -21.25
N LYS A 317 -7.17 12.53 -21.80
CA LYS A 317 -7.33 12.04 -23.17
C LYS A 317 -7.50 10.51 -23.20
N SER A 318 -8.43 10.02 -24.02
CA SER A 318 -8.57 8.59 -24.34
C SER A 318 -9.03 8.39 -25.79
N THR A 319 -8.97 7.16 -26.29
CA THR A 319 -9.68 6.75 -27.53
C THR A 319 -11.11 6.29 -27.24
N GLN A 320 -11.47 6.12 -25.96
CA GLN A 320 -12.81 5.79 -25.49
C GLN A 320 -13.53 7.04 -24.96
N LEU A 321 -14.86 7.01 -25.02
CA LEU A 321 -15.72 8.06 -24.48
C LEU A 321 -15.46 8.29 -22.99
N ASN A 322 -15.66 9.53 -22.55
CA ASN A 322 -15.63 9.99 -21.18
C ASN A 322 -14.33 9.67 -20.42
N PRO A 323 -13.16 10.13 -20.88
CA PRO A 323 -11.89 9.90 -20.19
C PRO A 323 -11.93 10.39 -18.73
N VAL A 324 -11.26 9.66 -17.84
CA VAL A 324 -11.21 9.92 -16.39
C VAL A 324 -9.78 9.91 -15.85
N TYR A 325 -9.61 10.54 -14.70
CA TYR A 325 -8.37 10.53 -13.94
C TYR A 325 -8.68 10.21 -12.46
N PRO A 326 -7.89 9.32 -11.84
CA PRO A 326 -6.82 8.52 -12.44
C PRO A 326 -7.36 7.48 -13.45
N GLY A 327 -6.56 7.10 -14.46
CA GLY A 327 -6.89 6.00 -15.38
C GLY A 327 -6.55 6.23 -16.86
N ASN A 328 -6.61 7.47 -17.35
CA ASN A 328 -6.25 7.82 -18.73
C ASN A 328 -5.06 8.81 -18.78
N ASP A 329 -4.50 8.99 -19.98
CA ASP A 329 -3.42 9.96 -20.23
C ASP A 329 -3.88 11.36 -19.82
N TYR A 330 -2.99 12.14 -19.18
CA TYR A 330 -3.33 13.47 -18.70
C TYR A 330 -2.17 14.46 -18.76
N HIS A 331 -2.50 15.76 -18.82
CA HIS A 331 -1.61 16.83 -18.39
C HIS A 331 -2.11 17.45 -17.10
N TYR A 332 -1.20 17.98 -16.29
CA TYR A 332 -1.53 18.73 -15.08
C TYR A 332 -1.14 20.19 -15.23
N LEU A 333 -2.07 21.08 -14.94
CA LEU A 333 -1.97 22.52 -15.09
C LEU A 333 -2.21 23.15 -13.73
N SER A 334 -1.14 23.41 -12.99
CA SER A 334 -1.19 23.80 -11.57
C SER A 334 -1.75 25.20 -11.31
N GLU A 335 -1.69 26.10 -12.30
CA GLU A 335 -2.16 27.48 -12.13
C GLU A 335 -3.70 27.56 -12.21
N PRO A 336 -4.39 28.12 -11.19
CA PRO A 336 -5.84 28.28 -11.18
C PRO A 336 -6.43 29.07 -12.35
N SER A 337 -5.62 29.92 -12.98
CA SER A 337 -6.00 30.78 -14.10
C SER A 337 -5.91 30.08 -15.47
N ASN A 338 -5.40 28.86 -15.53
CA ASN A 338 -5.28 28.14 -16.78
C ASN A 338 -6.67 27.85 -17.38
N THR A 339 -6.83 28.23 -18.65
CA THR A 339 -8.06 28.08 -19.44
C THR A 339 -7.80 27.41 -20.79
N SER A 340 -6.57 26.98 -21.04
CA SER A 340 -6.18 26.29 -22.25
C SER A 340 -5.04 25.29 -22.02
N ASP A 341 -4.92 24.34 -22.94
CA ASP A 341 -3.87 23.33 -23.00
C ASP A 341 -3.61 22.92 -24.45
N THR A 342 -2.46 22.35 -24.74
CA THR A 342 -2.12 21.87 -26.08
C THR A 342 -1.52 20.47 -26.03
N TRP A 343 -2.14 19.56 -26.79
CA TRP A 343 -1.66 18.21 -27.00
C TRP A 343 -1.00 18.12 -28.38
N THR A 344 0.28 17.76 -28.40
CA THR A 344 1.08 17.63 -29.61
C THR A 344 1.47 16.17 -29.83
N GLY A 345 1.97 15.83 -31.03
CA GLY A 345 2.45 14.49 -31.34
C GLY A 345 1.38 13.41 -31.43
N LEU A 346 0.10 13.79 -31.53
CA LEU A 346 -1.01 12.85 -31.70
C LEU A 346 -0.96 12.25 -33.10
N SER A 347 -1.13 10.93 -33.18
CA SER A 347 -1.31 10.22 -34.45
C SER A 347 -2.69 10.50 -35.04
N GLY A 348 -2.86 10.25 -36.34
CA GLY A 348 -4.19 10.31 -36.95
C GLY A 348 -5.16 9.35 -36.25
N GLY A 349 -6.36 9.82 -35.94
CA GLY A 349 -7.35 9.04 -35.21
C GLY A 349 -8.36 9.91 -34.47
N THR A 350 -9.34 9.24 -33.86
CA THR A 350 -10.36 9.90 -33.04
C THR A 350 -9.96 9.83 -31.57
N TYR A 351 -9.98 10.97 -30.91
CA TYR A 351 -9.67 11.11 -29.49
C TYR A 351 -10.79 11.83 -28.76
N HIS A 352 -10.99 11.43 -27.52
CA HIS A 352 -11.91 12.05 -26.58
C HIS A 352 -11.11 12.81 -25.53
N PHE A 353 -11.52 14.05 -25.27
CA PHE A 353 -10.88 14.94 -24.30
C PHE A 353 -11.89 15.43 -23.26
N ARG A 354 -11.44 15.50 -22.02
CA ARG A 354 -12.12 16.21 -20.93
C ARG A 354 -11.12 17.02 -20.13
N VAL A 355 -11.60 18.05 -19.47
CA VAL A 355 -10.85 18.77 -18.43
C VAL A 355 -11.60 18.62 -17.11
N CYS A 356 -10.87 18.54 -15.99
CA CYS A 356 -11.44 18.43 -14.66
C CYS A 356 -10.80 19.43 -13.69
N GLU A 357 -11.53 19.81 -12.66
CA GLU A 357 -10.99 20.41 -11.43
C GLU A 357 -10.07 19.39 -10.74
N TYR A 358 -8.80 19.74 -10.50
CA TYR A 358 -7.89 18.86 -9.77
C TYR A 358 -8.06 19.01 -8.26
N LEU A 359 -8.16 17.89 -7.55
CA LEU A 359 -8.51 17.84 -6.13
C LEU A 359 -7.51 17.02 -5.29
N SER A 360 -6.21 17.15 -5.61
CA SER A 360 -5.12 16.53 -4.85
C SER A 360 -5.17 15.00 -4.82
N GLY A 361 -5.07 14.39 -6.01
CA GLY A 361 -5.04 12.94 -6.21
C GLY A 361 -6.16 12.42 -7.09
N SER A 362 -7.25 13.17 -7.21
CA SER A 362 -8.44 12.86 -8.02
C SER A 362 -8.93 14.08 -8.80
N CYS A 363 -9.94 13.86 -9.64
CA CYS A 363 -10.69 14.92 -10.33
C CYS A 363 -12.07 15.10 -9.70
N GLY A 364 -12.56 16.34 -9.65
CA GLY A 364 -13.95 16.63 -9.31
C GLY A 364 -14.81 16.90 -10.55
N THR A 365 -15.34 18.14 -10.64
CA THR A 365 -16.15 18.57 -11.78
C THR A 365 -15.38 18.40 -13.10
N TYR A 366 -15.95 17.61 -14.00
CA TYR A 366 -15.48 17.45 -15.36
C TYR A 366 -16.25 18.33 -16.34
N SER A 367 -15.61 18.64 -17.47
CA SER A 367 -16.28 19.15 -18.64
C SER A 367 -17.12 18.10 -19.37
N ASN A 368 -17.86 18.58 -20.38
CA ASN A 368 -18.32 17.74 -21.48
C ASN A 368 -17.14 16.99 -22.13
N ASP A 369 -17.44 15.82 -22.69
CA ASP A 369 -16.53 15.09 -23.57
C ASP A 369 -16.50 15.77 -24.95
N VAL A 370 -15.30 16.11 -25.41
CA VAL A 370 -15.06 16.61 -26.76
C VAL A 370 -14.33 15.55 -27.57
N SER A 371 -15.02 15.04 -28.59
CA SER A 371 -14.42 14.18 -29.61
C SER A 371 -13.76 15.02 -30.70
N VAL A 372 -12.51 14.75 -31.01
CA VAL A 372 -11.78 15.33 -32.13
C VAL A 372 -11.21 14.25 -33.03
N VAL A 373 -11.27 14.49 -34.33
CA VAL A 373 -10.56 13.68 -35.32
C VAL A 373 -9.27 14.42 -35.64
N VAL A 374 -8.15 13.86 -35.23
CA VAL A 374 -6.84 14.32 -35.65
C VAL A 374 -6.64 13.85 -37.08
N PRO A 375 -6.53 14.75 -38.08
CA PRO A 375 -6.23 14.35 -39.44
C PRO A 375 -4.92 13.58 -39.41
N GLY A 376 -4.98 12.31 -39.80
CA GLY A 376 -3.77 11.62 -40.17
C GLY A 376 -3.16 12.39 -41.34
N THR A 377 -1.84 12.52 -41.36
CA THR A 377 -1.17 12.45 -42.66
C THR A 377 -1.45 11.06 -43.19
N THR A 378 -2.62 10.89 -43.84
CA THR A 378 -2.88 9.73 -44.67
C THR A 378 -1.92 9.85 -45.85
N THR A 379 -0.74 9.25 -45.74
CA THR A 379 -0.46 8.26 -46.79
C THR A 379 -1.39 7.12 -46.47
N ASP A 380 -2.59 7.18 -47.05
CA ASP A 380 -3.54 6.09 -46.98
C ASP A 380 -2.85 4.86 -47.57
N ASN A 381 -2.35 4.00 -46.70
CA ASN A 381 -1.76 2.73 -47.08
C ASN A 381 -2.83 1.63 -47.10
N SER A 382 -4.13 1.95 -47.21
CA SER A 382 -5.22 0.94 -47.19
C SER A 382 -5.10 -0.19 -48.23
N GLY A 383 -4.21 -0.06 -49.24
CA GLY A 383 -3.81 -1.12 -50.19
C GLY A 383 -2.34 -1.57 -50.09
N GLY A 384 -1.64 -1.15 -49.04
CA GLY A 384 -0.24 -1.44 -48.77
C GLY A 384 -0.02 -2.85 -48.23
N THR A 385 1.14 -3.45 -48.50
CA THR A 385 1.52 -4.74 -47.90
C THR A 385 2.96 -4.72 -47.43
N ILE A 386 3.20 -5.39 -46.30
CA ILE A 386 4.54 -5.74 -45.82
C ILE A 386 4.69 -7.25 -45.94
N THR A 387 5.74 -7.72 -46.60
CA THR A 387 6.07 -9.15 -46.65
C THR A 387 7.39 -9.36 -45.92
N LEU A 388 7.34 -10.13 -44.84
CA LEU A 388 8.48 -10.43 -43.99
C LEU A 388 9.04 -11.82 -44.32
N SER A 389 10.35 -11.88 -44.50
CA SER A 389 11.14 -13.11 -44.59
C SER A 389 12.36 -13.03 -43.68
N GLY A 390 12.99 -14.16 -43.45
CA GLY A 390 14.18 -14.21 -42.61
C GLY A 390 14.71 -15.62 -42.47
N ASN A 391 15.89 -15.72 -41.85
CA ASN A 391 16.54 -16.99 -41.58
C ASN A 391 17.33 -16.90 -40.28
N VAL A 392 17.63 -18.07 -39.72
CA VAL A 392 18.54 -18.19 -38.58
C VAL A 392 19.92 -18.60 -39.10
N ASN A 393 20.98 -17.94 -38.64
CA ASN A 393 22.36 -18.35 -38.88
C ASN A 393 23.16 -18.14 -37.59
N SER A 394 23.79 -19.21 -37.09
CA SER A 394 24.66 -19.17 -35.90
C SER A 394 23.98 -18.55 -34.67
N GLY A 395 22.70 -18.90 -34.42
CA GLY A 395 21.90 -18.37 -33.30
C GLY A 395 21.34 -16.96 -33.50
N ILE A 396 21.70 -16.28 -34.59
CA ILE A 396 21.23 -14.93 -34.91
C ILE A 396 20.08 -15.04 -35.92
N VAL A 397 18.98 -14.36 -35.62
CA VAL A 397 17.86 -14.20 -36.55
C VAL A 397 18.12 -12.99 -37.43
N TYR A 398 18.13 -13.18 -38.74
CA TYR A 398 18.21 -12.12 -39.74
C TYR A 398 16.86 -11.97 -40.42
N LEU A 399 16.31 -10.77 -40.37
CA LEU A 399 15.01 -10.43 -40.95
C LEU A 399 15.20 -9.47 -42.11
N ASN A 400 14.39 -9.64 -43.14
CA ASN A 400 14.28 -8.73 -44.26
C ASN A 400 12.82 -8.60 -44.68
N TRP A 401 12.38 -7.41 -45.09
CA TRP A 401 11.01 -7.21 -45.55
C TRP A 401 10.93 -6.36 -46.81
N VAL A 402 9.85 -6.56 -47.54
CA VAL A 402 9.48 -5.77 -48.72
C VAL A 402 8.17 -5.05 -48.42
N VAL A 403 8.12 -3.77 -48.76
CA VAL A 403 6.89 -2.96 -48.71
C VAL A 403 6.39 -2.68 -50.11
N LYS A 404 5.08 -2.75 -50.32
CA LYS A 404 4.43 -2.38 -51.60
C LYS A 404 3.27 -1.44 -51.34
N ASN A 405 3.11 -0.45 -52.21
CA ASN A 405 2.01 0.53 -52.16
C ASN A 405 1.86 1.20 -50.80
N MET A 406 2.97 1.40 -50.10
CA MET A 406 2.97 2.07 -48.81
C MET A 406 4.29 2.77 -48.50
N VAL A 407 4.21 3.78 -47.64
CA VAL A 407 5.36 4.46 -47.05
C VAL A 407 5.15 4.52 -45.53
N SER A 408 6.17 4.15 -44.76
CA SER A 408 6.17 4.28 -43.30
C SER A 408 7.07 5.44 -42.88
N SER A 409 6.52 6.66 -42.93
CA SER A 409 7.29 7.90 -42.71
C SER A 409 7.92 8.02 -41.31
N LYS A 410 7.44 7.23 -40.33
CA LYS A 410 8.00 7.17 -38.98
C LYS A 410 8.78 5.87 -38.72
N GLY A 411 9.15 5.14 -39.77
CA GLY A 411 9.90 3.89 -39.65
C GLY A 411 9.04 2.69 -39.24
N PHE A 412 9.66 1.63 -38.74
CA PHE A 412 9.00 0.34 -38.51
C PHE A 412 9.17 -0.16 -37.08
N LYS A 413 8.17 -0.89 -36.58
CA LYS A 413 8.31 -1.73 -35.38
C LYS A 413 8.46 -3.18 -35.81
N ILE A 414 9.44 -3.86 -35.24
CA ILE A 414 9.68 -5.29 -35.46
C ILE A 414 9.36 -5.94 -34.14
N VAL A 415 8.29 -6.72 -34.09
CA VAL A 415 7.76 -7.33 -32.87
C VAL A 415 8.09 -8.83 -32.84
N LYS A 416 8.41 -9.34 -31.64
CA LYS A 416 8.77 -10.75 -31.39
C LYS A 416 7.95 -11.32 -30.25
N SER A 417 7.49 -12.57 -30.39
CA SER A 417 6.89 -13.36 -29.31
C SER A 417 7.22 -14.84 -29.45
N THR A 418 7.02 -15.64 -28.41
CA THR A 418 6.97 -17.12 -28.53
C THR A 418 5.59 -17.61 -28.97
N GLU A 419 4.57 -16.73 -28.92
CA GLU A 419 3.21 -16.99 -29.37
C GLU A 419 2.95 -16.38 -30.77
N PRO A 420 2.07 -16.98 -31.59
CA PRO A 420 1.73 -16.46 -32.91
C PRO A 420 1.14 -15.04 -32.91
N ASN A 421 1.31 -14.35 -34.03
CA ASN A 421 0.77 -13.01 -34.32
C ASN A 421 1.14 -11.92 -33.30
N PRO A 422 2.42 -11.69 -32.99
CA PRO A 422 2.82 -10.62 -32.08
C PRO A 422 2.32 -9.23 -32.53
N VAL A 423 2.08 -8.35 -31.55
CA VAL A 423 1.53 -7.00 -31.76
C VAL A 423 2.27 -5.93 -30.96
N TYR A 424 2.18 -4.70 -31.45
CA TYR A 424 2.58 -3.48 -30.75
C TYR A 424 1.35 -2.55 -30.54
N PRO A 425 1.16 -2.02 -29.32
CA PRO A 425 1.89 -2.36 -28.08
C PRO A 425 1.46 -3.75 -27.57
N GLY A 426 2.38 -4.51 -26.95
CA GLY A 426 2.05 -5.79 -26.29
C GLY A 426 3.18 -6.80 -26.22
N ASN A 427 4.06 -6.84 -27.22
CA ASN A 427 5.21 -7.76 -27.28
C ASN A 427 6.55 -7.02 -27.37
N ASP A 428 7.65 -7.75 -27.16
CA ASP A 428 9.01 -7.24 -27.31
C ASP A 428 9.22 -6.71 -28.73
N TYR A 429 9.95 -5.61 -28.87
CA TYR A 429 10.12 -4.98 -30.17
C TYR A 429 11.45 -4.24 -30.34
N HIS A 430 11.87 -4.13 -31.61
CA HIS A 430 12.80 -3.11 -32.07
C HIS A 430 12.03 -1.97 -32.75
N TYR A 431 12.57 -0.76 -32.62
CA TYR A 431 12.06 0.41 -33.33
C TYR A 431 13.15 0.95 -34.25
N LEU A 432 12.88 0.93 -35.55
CA LEU A 432 13.77 1.48 -36.56
C LEU A 432 13.13 2.75 -37.10
N THR A 433 13.77 3.89 -36.83
CA THR A 433 13.25 5.21 -37.19
C THR A 433 13.42 5.56 -38.67
N ASP A 434 14.34 4.89 -39.37
CA ASP A 434 14.61 5.11 -40.79
C ASP A 434 13.48 4.52 -41.67
N PRO A 435 12.76 5.33 -42.47
CA PRO A 435 11.71 4.86 -43.37
C PRO A 435 12.20 3.93 -44.49
N ASP A 436 13.48 3.95 -44.84
CA ASP A 436 14.07 3.19 -45.95
C ASP A 436 14.70 1.87 -45.51
N ILE A 437 14.76 1.61 -44.20
CA ILE A 437 15.32 0.36 -43.66
C ILE A 437 14.44 -0.85 -44.00
N ARG A 438 15.08 -1.94 -44.43
CA ARG A 438 14.40 -3.19 -44.85
C ARG A 438 14.95 -4.45 -44.20
N THR A 439 15.79 -4.28 -43.19
CA THR A 439 16.50 -5.38 -42.50
C THR A 439 16.58 -5.13 -41.00
N ASP A 440 16.58 -6.20 -40.22
CA ASP A 440 16.80 -6.19 -38.78
C ASP A 440 17.50 -7.49 -38.36
N SER A 441 18.17 -7.49 -37.21
CA SER A 441 18.77 -8.70 -36.65
C SER A 441 18.53 -8.82 -35.16
N TRP A 442 18.18 -10.03 -34.71
CA TRP A 442 18.00 -10.34 -33.30
C TRP A 442 19.09 -11.30 -32.85
N THR A 443 19.79 -10.90 -31.80
CA THR A 443 20.88 -11.64 -31.15
C THR A 443 20.46 -12.06 -29.74
N ASP A 444 21.29 -12.87 -29.07
CA ASP A 444 21.09 -13.31 -27.68
C ASP A 444 19.71 -13.95 -27.41
N LEU A 445 19.19 -14.67 -28.40
CA LEU A 445 17.93 -15.39 -28.31
C LEU A 445 18.14 -16.78 -27.71
N ALA A 446 17.21 -17.19 -26.83
CA ALA A 446 17.17 -18.55 -26.32
C ALA A 446 16.84 -19.55 -27.44
N PRO A 447 17.27 -20.82 -27.36
CA PRO A 447 17.03 -21.84 -28.39
C PRO A 447 15.57 -22.33 -28.36
N VAL A 448 14.67 -21.52 -28.94
CA VAL A 448 13.24 -21.78 -29.08
C VAL A 448 12.71 -21.25 -30.42
N THR A 449 11.47 -21.60 -30.75
CA THR A 449 10.76 -21.01 -31.89
C THR A 449 10.17 -19.66 -31.50
N TYR A 450 10.46 -18.64 -32.30
CA TYR A 450 9.90 -17.30 -32.18
C TYR A 450 9.05 -16.97 -33.40
N HIS A 451 8.04 -16.13 -33.16
CA HIS A 451 7.19 -15.50 -34.15
C HIS A 451 7.59 -14.02 -34.28
N PHE A 452 7.73 -13.55 -35.52
CA PHE A 452 8.12 -12.18 -35.85
C PHE A 452 7.12 -11.53 -36.79
N ARG A 453 6.86 -10.24 -36.56
CA ARG A 453 6.12 -9.38 -37.49
C ARG A 453 6.77 -8.00 -37.59
N VAL A 454 6.66 -7.39 -38.76
CA VAL A 454 7.02 -5.99 -38.98
C VAL A 454 5.74 -5.19 -39.18
N CYS A 455 5.64 -4.03 -38.56
CA CYS A 455 4.53 -3.13 -38.78
C CYS A 455 4.96 -1.69 -39.06
N GLU A 456 4.11 -1.01 -39.85
CA GLU A 456 4.16 0.42 -40.08
C GLU A 456 3.97 1.16 -38.77
N TYR A 457 4.92 2.02 -38.39
CA TYR A 457 4.78 2.80 -37.17
C TYR A 457 4.01 4.10 -37.44
N LEU A 458 2.89 4.29 -36.76
CA LEU A 458 2.04 5.48 -36.92
C LEU A 458 2.32 6.56 -35.87
N GLY A 459 3.26 6.30 -34.94
CA GLY A 459 3.72 7.25 -33.91
C GLY A 459 3.25 6.90 -32.49
N SER A 460 2.13 6.21 -32.35
CA SER A 460 1.63 5.70 -31.06
C SER A 460 1.22 4.23 -31.12
N ALA A 461 0.89 3.73 -32.31
CA ALA A 461 0.46 2.37 -32.58
C ALA A 461 1.04 1.89 -33.92
N CYS A 462 0.78 0.62 -34.24
CA CYS A 462 1.10 0.05 -35.53
C CYS A 462 -0.10 0.05 -36.49
N GLY A 463 0.18 0.32 -37.77
CA GLY A 463 -0.75 0.22 -38.88
C GLY A 463 -0.75 -1.18 -39.50
N ILE A 464 -0.33 -1.27 -40.76
CA ILE A 464 -0.26 -2.54 -41.50
C ILE A 464 0.83 -3.41 -40.91
N TYR A 465 0.52 -4.69 -40.71
CA TYR A 465 1.47 -5.71 -40.31
C TYR A 465 1.84 -6.60 -41.49
N SER A 466 3.03 -7.18 -41.42
CA SER A 466 3.43 -8.30 -42.26
C SER A 466 2.69 -9.60 -41.91
N ASN A 467 2.93 -10.62 -42.73
CA ASN A 467 2.76 -12.02 -42.33
C ASN A 467 3.48 -12.31 -41.01
N ASP A 468 2.96 -13.28 -40.27
CA ASP A 468 3.64 -13.88 -39.12
C ASP A 468 4.72 -14.86 -39.61
N LEU A 469 5.97 -14.59 -39.26
CA LEU A 469 7.12 -15.41 -39.63
C LEU A 469 7.63 -16.18 -38.41
N SER A 470 7.55 -17.52 -38.48
CA SER A 470 8.09 -18.40 -37.45
C SER A 470 9.52 -18.84 -37.79
N LEU A 471 10.45 -18.66 -36.86
CA LEU A 471 11.85 -19.08 -36.98
C LEU A 471 12.30 -19.81 -35.70
N THR A 472 12.97 -20.95 -35.85
CA THR A 472 13.52 -21.72 -34.73
C THR A 472 15.00 -21.42 -34.55
N VAL A 473 15.36 -20.89 -33.38
CA VAL A 473 16.75 -20.72 -32.96
C VAL A 473 17.23 -22.02 -32.34
N GLN A 474 18.38 -22.53 -32.81
CA GLN A 474 18.99 -23.80 -32.37
C GLN A 474 20.07 -23.59 -31.34
#